data_AF-A0A7X7P8C2-F1
#
_entry.id   AF-A0A7X7P8C2-F1
#
_cell.length_a   1.000
_cell.length_b   1.000
_cell.length_c   1.000
_cell.angle_alpha   90.00
_cell.angle_beta   90.00
_cell.angle_gamma   90.00
#
_symmetry.space_group_name_H-M   'P 1'
#
loop_
_entity.id
_entity.type
_entity.pdbx_description
1 polymer ?
#
loop_
_entity_poly.entity_id
_entity_poly.type
_entity_poly.pdbx_seq_one_letter_code
_entity_poly.pdbx_strand_id
1 'polypeptide(L)'
;DLGSIRMVPSVIVAGGESLVAYKVGKPSKITIEVFSYDMRRVRTIVKGAPREKNAVRSSKATEDFWDGYDEHGRPCAMGIYYVRVKDNHGHVGWGKVMTLGGNKK
;
A
#
# COMPACT_ATOMS: atom_id res chain seq x y z
N ASP A 1 -1.91 13.70 -10.24
CA ASP A 1 -1.20 12.55 -10.82
C ASP A 1 -0.38 11.85 -9.74
N LEU A 2 -0.59 10.54 -9.61
CA LEU A 2 0.06 9.65 -8.66
C LEU A 2 1.20 8.82 -9.30
N GLY A 3 1.32 8.87 -10.64
CA GLY A 3 2.22 7.99 -11.38
C GLY A 3 1.85 6.51 -11.26
N SER A 4 2.79 5.63 -11.59
CA SER A 4 2.63 4.19 -11.37
C SER A 4 2.82 3.86 -9.89
N ILE A 5 1.93 3.03 -9.33
CA ILE A 5 2.11 2.50 -7.98
C ILE A 5 2.92 1.20 -8.06
N ARG A 6 4.00 1.13 -7.29
CA ARG A 6 4.83 -0.08 -7.19
C ARG A 6 5.03 -0.45 -5.73
N MET A 7 5.15 -1.74 -5.48
CA MET A 7 5.41 -2.30 -4.15
C MET A 7 6.87 -2.74 -4.12
N VAL A 8 7.64 -2.29 -3.13
CA VAL A 8 9.10 -2.53 -3.05
C VAL A 8 9.50 -3.00 -1.65
N PRO A 9 9.98 -4.24 -1.50
CA PRO A 9 9.92 -5.34 -2.47
C PRO A 9 8.49 -5.75 -2.82
N SER A 10 8.28 -6.38 -3.97
CA SER A 10 6.96 -6.83 -4.44
C SER A 10 6.55 -8.20 -3.90
N VAL A 11 7.44 -8.89 -3.18
CA VAL A 11 7.20 -10.16 -2.50
C VAL A 11 7.70 -10.03 -1.07
N ILE A 12 6.87 -10.38 -0.09
CA ILE A 12 7.20 -10.35 1.34
C ILE A 12 6.69 -11.61 2.05
N VAL A 13 7.09 -11.79 3.30
CA VAL A 13 6.39 -12.62 4.30
C VAL A 13 5.67 -11.71 5.28
N ALA A 14 4.73 -12.23 6.07
CA ALA A 14 4.14 -11.45 7.16
C ALA A 14 5.23 -11.00 8.16
N GLY A 15 5.24 -9.70 8.48
CA GLY A 15 6.30 -9.06 9.29
C GLY A 15 7.45 -8.47 8.48
N GLY A 16 7.48 -8.67 7.16
CA GLY A 16 8.32 -7.88 6.26
C GLY A 16 7.73 -6.49 6.02
N GLU A 17 8.41 -5.66 5.26
CA GLU A 17 7.90 -4.34 4.84
C GLU A 17 7.92 -4.25 3.32
N SER A 18 6.77 -3.92 2.73
CA SER A 18 6.63 -3.61 1.31
C SER A 18 6.22 -2.15 1.15
N LEU A 19 7.16 -1.30 0.76
CA LEU A 19 6.95 0.13 0.56
C LEU A 19 6.03 0.38 -0.63
N VAL A 20 5.08 1.29 -0.46
CA VAL A 20 4.23 1.78 -1.55
C VAL A 20 4.94 2.95 -2.23
N ALA A 21 5.58 2.68 -3.36
CA ALA A 21 6.24 3.68 -4.19
C ALA A 21 5.23 4.35 -5.14
N TYR A 22 5.02 5.65 -4.94
CA TYR A 22 4.18 6.52 -5.77
C TYR A 22 4.67 7.96 -5.67
N LYS A 23 4.36 8.81 -6.66
CA LYS A 23 4.68 10.25 -6.62
C LYS A 23 3.44 11.06 -6.27
N VAL A 24 3.62 12.29 -5.82
CA VAL A 24 2.51 13.20 -5.52
C VAL A 24 2.72 14.49 -6.31
N GLY A 25 1.92 14.72 -7.36
CA GLY A 25 2.08 15.87 -8.26
C GLY A 25 1.75 17.23 -7.63
N LYS A 26 0.92 17.25 -6.58
CA LYS A 26 0.55 18.44 -5.79
C LYS A 26 0.11 18.02 -4.38
N PRO A 27 0.20 18.89 -3.35
CA PRO A 27 -0.20 18.54 -1.99
C PRO A 27 -1.60 17.93 -1.94
N SER A 28 -1.73 16.78 -1.29
CA SER A 28 -2.93 15.94 -1.35
C SER A 28 -3.14 15.17 -0.05
N LYS A 29 -4.39 14.76 0.19
CA LYS A 29 -4.72 13.78 1.23
C LYS A 29 -4.78 12.40 0.59
N ILE A 30 -3.91 11.50 1.04
CA ILE A 30 -3.74 10.16 0.47
C ILE A 30 -4.43 9.11 1.33
N THR A 31 -5.12 8.19 0.66
CA THR A 31 -5.64 6.96 1.25
C THR A 31 -5.00 5.77 0.56
N ILE A 32 -4.42 4.85 1.33
CA ILE A 32 -3.81 3.63 0.82
C ILE A 32 -4.50 2.43 1.44
N GLU A 33 -5.00 1.54 0.59
CA GLU A 33 -5.77 0.37 0.97
C GLU A 33 -5.22 -0.88 0.28
N VAL A 34 -5.25 -2.00 0.98
CA VAL A 34 -4.84 -3.31 0.47
C VAL A 34 -6.09 -4.17 0.32
N PHE A 35 -6.17 -4.87 -0.81
CA PHE A 35 -7.26 -5.75 -1.17
C PHE A 35 -6.73 -7.15 -1.45
N SER A 36 -7.48 -8.17 -1.03
CA SER A 36 -7.28 -9.54 -1.49
C SER A 36 -7.60 -9.69 -2.98
N TYR A 37 -7.26 -10.85 -3.55
CA TYR A 37 -7.49 -11.15 -4.96
C TYR A 37 -8.97 -11.02 -5.38
N ASP A 38 -9.91 -11.34 -4.49
CA ASP A 38 -11.36 -11.18 -4.69
C ASP A 38 -11.87 -9.75 -4.39
N MET A 39 -10.97 -8.76 -4.33
CA MET A 39 -11.26 -7.34 -4.12
C MET A 39 -11.94 -6.99 -2.79
N ARG A 40 -11.81 -7.85 -1.77
CA ARG A 40 -12.16 -7.48 -0.40
C ARG A 40 -11.05 -6.67 0.23
N ARG A 41 -11.39 -5.54 0.84
CA ARG A 41 -10.41 -4.70 1.57
C ARG A 41 -9.95 -5.46 2.80
N VAL A 42 -8.64 -5.72 2.92
CA VAL A 42 -8.04 -6.44 4.05
C VAL A 42 -7.27 -5.54 4.99
N ARG A 43 -6.79 -4.38 4.52
CA ARG A 43 -6.03 -3.42 5.33
C ARG A 43 -6.23 -2.00 4.80
N THR A 44 -6.29 -1.04 5.72
CA THR A 44 -6.03 0.37 5.42
C THR A 44 -4.68 0.74 6.00
N ILE A 45 -3.75 1.19 5.17
CA ILE A 45 -2.39 1.59 5.60
C ILE A 45 -2.47 3.02 6.15
N VAL A 46 -3.01 3.93 5.36
CA VAL A 46 -3.30 5.32 5.77
C VAL A 46 -4.63 5.78 5.20
N LYS A 47 -5.31 6.70 5.90
CA LYS A 47 -6.60 7.25 5.49
C LYS A 47 -6.59 8.77 5.57
N GLY A 48 -6.72 9.43 4.41
CA GLY A 48 -6.75 10.90 4.32
C GLY A 48 -5.49 11.60 4.84
N ALA A 49 -4.34 10.91 4.86
CA ALA A 49 -3.10 11.43 5.42
C ALA A 49 -2.49 12.49 4.48
N PRO A 50 -2.07 13.66 5.00
CA PRO A 50 -1.46 14.69 4.18
C PRO A 50 -0.11 14.20 3.62
N ARG A 51 0.11 14.44 2.32
CA ARG A 51 1.36 14.22 1.61
C ARG A 51 1.70 15.46 0.80
N GLU A 52 2.97 15.87 0.86
CA GLU A 52 3.47 17.02 0.11
C GLU A 52 3.76 16.65 -1.34
N LYS A 53 3.91 17.66 -2.19
CA LYS A 53 4.35 17.45 -3.57
C LYS A 53 5.77 16.87 -3.56
N ASN A 54 5.95 15.73 -4.20
CA ASN A 54 7.25 15.14 -4.42
C ASN A 54 7.23 14.34 -5.72
N ALA A 55 8.17 14.66 -6.62
CA ALA A 55 8.22 14.09 -7.97
C ALA A 55 8.78 12.66 -8.00
N VAL A 56 9.45 12.22 -6.93
CA VAL A 56 10.17 10.95 -6.88
C VAL A 56 9.42 9.90 -6.07
N ARG A 57 8.93 10.26 -4.86
CA ARG A 57 8.26 9.32 -3.94
C ARG A 57 7.34 10.04 -2.95
N SER A 58 6.56 9.30 -2.17
CA SER A 58 5.82 9.86 -1.03
C SER A 58 6.72 10.63 -0.07
N SER A 59 6.23 11.76 0.45
CA SER A 59 6.91 12.54 1.49
C SER A 59 7.02 11.80 2.83
N LYS A 60 6.24 10.73 3.03
CA LYS A 60 6.22 9.92 4.25
C LYS A 60 6.24 8.42 3.96
N ALA A 61 7.25 7.97 3.22
CA ALA A 61 7.40 6.55 2.86
C ALA A 61 7.43 5.59 4.07
N THR A 62 7.88 6.05 5.24
CA THR A 62 7.90 5.27 6.49
C THR A 62 6.52 4.94 7.05
N GLU A 63 5.47 5.65 6.61
CA GLU A 63 4.07 5.35 6.96
C GLU A 63 3.35 4.60 5.82
N ASP A 64 3.95 4.55 4.63
CA ASP A 64 3.32 4.07 3.40
C ASP A 64 3.90 2.70 3.03
N PHE A 65 3.68 1.70 3.88
CA PHE A 65 4.08 0.32 3.62
C PHE A 65 3.03 -0.68 4.07
N TRP A 66 3.06 -1.86 3.47
CA TRP A 66 2.30 -3.00 3.95
C TRP A 66 3.21 -4.04 4.59
N ASP A 67 2.74 -4.62 5.69
CA ASP A 67 3.47 -5.54 6.56
C ASP A 67 3.08 -7.02 6.35
N GLY A 68 2.16 -7.28 5.40
CA GLY A 68 1.60 -8.61 5.17
C GLY A 68 0.51 -9.02 6.17
N TYR A 69 0.04 -8.10 7.02
CA TYR A 69 -1.04 -8.35 7.97
C TYR A 69 -2.36 -7.66 7.54
N ASP A 70 -3.48 -8.24 7.96
CA ASP A 70 -4.80 -7.63 7.82
C ASP A 70 -5.05 -6.52 8.86
N GLU A 71 -6.23 -5.91 8.84
CA GLU A 71 -6.66 -4.85 9.75
C GLU A 71 -6.79 -5.32 11.22
N HIS A 72 -6.79 -6.64 11.46
CA HIS A 72 -6.83 -7.25 12.79
C HIS A 72 -5.47 -7.75 13.25
N GLY A 73 -4.38 -7.46 12.52
CA GLY A 73 -3.04 -7.91 12.85
C GLY A 73 -2.82 -9.41 12.61
N ARG A 74 -3.67 -10.07 11.81
CA ARG A 74 -3.50 -11.48 11.44
C ARG A 74 -2.72 -11.59 10.14
N PRO A 75 -1.79 -12.56 10.02
CA PRO A 75 -1.04 -12.72 8.78
C PRO A 75 -1.99 -13.07 7.65
N CYS A 76 -1.91 -12.32 6.56
CA CYS A 76 -2.68 -12.62 5.36
C CYS A 76 -2.24 -13.96 4.75
N ALA A 77 -3.17 -14.67 4.11
CA ALA A 77 -2.85 -15.91 3.41
C ALA A 77 -1.87 -15.65 2.25
N MET A 78 -1.07 -16.66 1.90
CA MET A 78 -0.19 -16.61 0.74
C MET A 78 -1.00 -16.24 -0.53
N GLY A 79 -0.50 -15.29 -1.30
CA GLY A 79 -1.14 -14.88 -2.54
C GLY A 79 -0.82 -13.46 -2.96
N ILE A 80 -1.44 -13.06 -4.07
CA ILE A 80 -1.34 -11.71 -4.62
C ILE A 80 -2.42 -10.82 -3.99
N TYR A 81 -2.03 -9.61 -3.62
CA TYR A 81 -2.86 -8.55 -3.08
C TYR A 81 -2.71 -7.30 -3.95
N TYR A 82 -3.78 -6.52 -4.04
CA TYR A 82 -3.83 -5.28 -4.78
C TYR A 82 -3.75 -4.10 -3.84
N VAL A 83 -2.94 -3.10 -4.18
CA VAL A 83 -2.77 -1.89 -3.38
C VAL A 83 -3.33 -0.71 -4.14
N ARG A 84 -4.30 -0.04 -3.54
CA ARG A 84 -4.96 1.15 -4.09
C ARG A 84 -4.43 2.39 -3.41
N VAL A 85 -4.00 3.37 -4.20
CA VAL A 85 -3.64 4.70 -3.72
C VAL A 85 -4.63 5.69 -4.31
N LYS A 86 -5.29 6.47 -3.46
CA LYS A 86 -6.22 7.53 -3.86
C LYS A 86 -5.76 8.87 -3.33
N ASP A 87 -5.87 9.91 -4.16
CA ASP A 87 -5.82 11.29 -3.68
C ASP A 87 -7.21 11.90 -3.54
N ASN A 88 -7.27 13.07 -2.91
CA ASN A 88 -8.50 13.84 -2.75
C ASN A 88 -8.87 14.69 -3.98
N HIS A 89 -8.20 14.47 -5.11
CA HIS A 89 -8.47 15.13 -6.39
C HIS A 89 -9.06 14.18 -7.43
N GLY A 90 -9.43 12.96 -7.03
CA GLY A 90 -10.06 11.96 -7.88
C GLY A 90 -9.09 11.03 -8.61
N HIS A 91 -7.77 11.17 -8.43
CA HIS A 91 -6.83 10.23 -9.02
C HIS A 91 -6.75 8.94 -8.21
N VAL A 92 -6.71 7.81 -8.92
CA VAL A 92 -6.57 6.48 -8.35
C VAL A 92 -5.45 5.75 -9.08
N GLY A 93 -4.51 5.19 -8.32
CA GLY A 93 -3.47 4.31 -8.81
C GLY A 93 -3.57 2.93 -8.18
N TRP A 94 -3.11 1.92 -8.91
CA TRP A 94 -3.09 0.52 -8.46
C TRP A 94 -1.70 -0.10 -8.58
N GLY A 95 -1.34 -0.86 -7.55
CA GLY A 95 -0.15 -1.69 -7.50
C GLY A 95 -0.50 -3.13 -7.08
N LYS A 96 0.49 -4.01 -7.11
CA LYS A 96 0.37 -5.40 -6.66
C LYS A 96 1.54 -5.80 -5.78
N VAL A 97 1.29 -6.64 -4.81
CA VAL A 97 2.29 -7.25 -3.90
C VAL A 97 1.89 -8.69 -3.64
N MET A 98 2.86 -9.56 -3.45
CA MET A 98 2.63 -10.92 -2.99
C MET A 98 3.11 -11.06 -1.55
N THR A 99 2.32 -11.74 -0.72
CA THR A 99 2.81 -12.28 0.55
C THR A 99 2.93 -13.78 0.43
N LEU A 100 3.97 -14.37 1.01
CA LEU A 100 4.14 -15.81 1.19
C LEU A 100 3.43 -16.32 2.46
N GLY A 101 2.69 -15.44 3.15
CA GLY A 101 1.98 -15.74 4.39
C GLY A 101 2.84 -15.55 5.65
N GLY A 102 2.28 -15.93 6.79
CA GLY A 102 3.02 -16.01 8.06
C GLY A 102 3.35 -17.46 8.40
N ASN A 103 4.56 -17.71 8.91
CA ASN A 103 4.86 -19.00 9.53
C ASN A 103 4.14 -19.09 10.87
N LYS A 104 3.44 -20.21 11.12
CA LYS A 104 3.19 -20.61 12.51
C LYS A 104 4.55 -20.84 13.16
N LYS A 105 4.87 -20.09 14.21
CA LYS A 105 5.92 -20.50 15.15
C LYS A 105 5.50 -21.79 15.84
#